data_AF-A0A955VV82-F1
#
_entry.id   AF-A0A955VV82-F1
#
_cell.length_a   1.000
_cell.length_b   1.000
_cell.length_c   1.000
_cell.angle_alpha   90.00
_cell.angle_beta   90.00
_cell.angle_gamma   90.00
#
_symmetry.space_group_name_H-M   'P 1'
#
loop_
_entity.id
_entity.type
_entity.pdbx_description
1 polymer ?
#
loop_
_entity_poly.entity_id
_entity_poly.type
_entity_poly.pdbx_seq_one_letter_code
_entity_poly.pdbx_strand_id
1 'polypeptide(L)'
;MRRRHFDALRPLCPNCRSQGVESALRIGAVARERGSLVLEGALHCSRAGCQAEYPIIDGVPILVAGVRAFITDNLLYLLARDDLSSHAESMLGDGSGPGSAFNTTRQFLSSYAWDHYADLDPQEPASEPRPGAVIRTLDRGLELL
;
A
#
# COMPACT_ATOMS: atom_id res chain seq x y z
N MET A 1 0.20 -5.93 15.96
CA MET A 1 -0.76 -5.18 16.77
C MET A 1 -1.77 -6.17 17.30
N ARG A 2 -1.91 -6.31 18.62
CA ARG A 2 -2.91 -7.23 19.19
C ARG A 2 -4.29 -6.58 19.16
N ARG A 3 -5.30 -7.29 18.63
CA ARG A 3 -6.68 -6.77 18.53
C ARG A 3 -7.23 -6.25 19.87
N ARG A 4 -7.06 -7.03 20.95
CA ARG A 4 -7.43 -6.62 22.31
C ARG A 4 -6.82 -5.28 22.77
N HIS A 5 -5.59 -4.95 22.33
CA HIS A 5 -4.97 -3.67 22.69
C HIS A 5 -5.60 -2.53 21.88
N PHE A 6 -5.92 -2.78 20.61
CA PHE A 6 -6.65 -1.82 19.79
C PHE A 6 -8.04 -1.54 20.38
N ASP A 7 -8.77 -2.58 20.77
CA ASP A 7 -10.11 -2.47 21.36
C ASP A 7 -10.09 -1.73 22.70
N ALA A 8 -9.06 -1.96 23.52
CA ALA A 8 -8.89 -1.28 24.81
C ALA A 8 -8.45 0.18 24.66
N LEU A 9 -7.51 0.46 23.76
CA LEU A 9 -6.95 1.81 23.58
C LEU A 9 -7.85 2.72 22.74
N ARG A 10 -8.65 2.15 21.83
CA ARG A 10 -9.50 2.87 20.87
C ARG A 10 -8.77 4.07 20.23
N PRO A 11 -7.64 3.83 19.53
CA PRO A 11 -6.77 4.90 19.09
C PRO A 11 -7.50 5.90 18.18
N LEU A 12 -7.22 7.17 18.40
CA LEU A 12 -7.77 8.28 17.62
C LEU A 12 -6.88 8.59 16.42
N CYS A 13 -7.50 9.08 15.34
CA CYS A 13 -6.84 9.54 14.14
C CYS A 13 -5.93 10.75 14.43
N PRO A 14 -4.60 10.63 14.24
CA PRO A 14 -3.66 11.74 14.44
C PRO A 14 -3.98 12.97 13.58
N ASN A 15 -4.47 12.79 12.35
CA ASN A 15 -4.80 13.90 11.44
C ASN A 15 -6.06 14.66 11.90
N CYS A 16 -7.08 13.96 12.41
CA CYS A 16 -8.25 14.63 12.97
C CYS A 16 -7.88 15.34 14.28
N ARG A 17 -7.07 14.68 15.12
CA ARG A 17 -6.66 15.23 16.41
C ARG A 17 -5.83 16.50 16.27
N SER A 18 -4.95 16.60 15.26
CA SER A 18 -4.21 17.84 14.98
C SER A 18 -5.11 19.01 14.55
N GLN A 19 -6.34 18.72 14.10
CA GLN A 19 -7.38 19.68 13.75
C GLN A 19 -8.40 19.90 14.89
N GLY A 20 -8.14 19.38 16.09
CA GLY A 20 -9.05 19.48 17.24
C GLY A 20 -10.30 18.61 17.15
N VAL A 21 -10.34 17.63 16.24
CA VAL A 21 -11.47 16.70 16.08
C VAL A 21 -11.08 15.31 16.55
N GLU A 22 -11.89 14.69 17.39
CA GLU A 22 -11.71 13.30 17.76
C GLU A 22 -12.43 12.38 16.77
N SER A 23 -11.70 11.41 16.23
CA SER A 23 -12.26 10.38 15.36
C SER A 23 -11.54 9.07 15.62
N ALA A 24 -12.28 8.04 16.00
CA ALA A 24 -11.71 6.72 16.24
C ALA A 24 -11.20 6.10 14.93
N LEU A 25 -10.08 5.39 15.04
CA LEU A 25 -9.61 4.51 13.98
C LEU A 25 -10.42 3.21 13.98
N ARG A 26 -10.46 2.56 12.82
CA ARG A 26 -10.98 1.21 12.63
C ARG A 26 -9.91 0.35 11.98
N ILE A 27 -9.91 -0.94 12.28
CA ILE A 27 -9.10 -1.90 11.53
C ILE A 27 -9.72 -2.01 10.13
N GLY A 28 -8.92 -1.75 9.11
CA GLY A 28 -9.26 -1.93 7.71
C GLY A 28 -8.82 -3.30 7.21
N ALA A 29 -8.17 -3.33 6.05
CA ALA A 29 -7.61 -4.55 5.48
C ALA A 29 -6.58 -5.19 6.43
N VAL A 30 -6.60 -6.51 6.52
CA VAL A 30 -5.60 -7.32 7.24
C VAL A 30 -4.96 -8.25 6.22
N ALA A 31 -3.68 -8.02 5.94
CA ALA A 31 -2.92 -8.81 4.96
C ALA A 31 -2.20 -10.00 5.60
N ARG A 32 -1.72 -9.83 6.84
CA ARG A 32 -1.00 -10.88 7.56
C ARG A 32 -1.37 -10.85 9.03
N GLU A 33 -1.78 -11.98 9.58
CA GLU A 33 -2.06 -12.14 11.01
C GLU A 33 -1.57 -13.48 11.55
N ARG A 34 -1.25 -13.50 12.85
CA ARG A 34 -0.89 -14.71 13.61
C ARG A 34 -1.74 -14.75 14.88
N GLY A 35 -2.80 -15.56 14.86
CA GLY A 35 -3.80 -15.56 15.94
C GLY A 35 -4.40 -14.17 16.14
N SER A 36 -4.32 -13.62 17.35
CA SER A 36 -4.85 -12.28 17.65
C SER A 36 -3.90 -11.12 17.26
N LEU A 37 -2.74 -11.42 16.67
CA LEU A 37 -1.71 -10.43 16.31
C LEU A 37 -1.79 -10.10 14.82
N VAL A 38 -2.26 -8.91 14.49
CA VAL A 38 -2.16 -8.36 13.12
C VAL A 38 -0.71 -7.98 12.88
N LEU A 39 -0.04 -8.63 11.92
CA LEU A 39 1.34 -8.32 11.53
C LEU A 39 1.36 -7.27 10.43
N GLU A 40 0.48 -7.39 9.43
CA GLU A 40 0.35 -6.42 8.36
C GLU A 40 -1.10 -6.12 8.05
N GLY A 41 -1.39 -4.85 7.77
CA GLY A 41 -2.73 -4.36 7.46
C GLY A 41 -2.81 -2.85 7.56
N ALA A 42 -4.03 -2.32 7.59
CA ALA A 42 -4.28 -0.89 7.65
C ALA A 42 -5.23 -0.55 8.81
N LEU A 43 -5.04 0.63 9.39
CA LEU A 43 -6.04 1.31 10.19
C LEU A 43 -6.58 2.48 9.37
N HIS A 44 -7.89 2.71 9.35
CA HIS A 44 -8.48 3.85 8.65
C HIS A 44 -9.30 4.73 9.60
N CYS A 45 -9.30 6.03 9.32
CA CYS A 45 -10.13 6.99 10.03
C CYS A 45 -11.62 6.75 9.71
N SER A 46 -12.46 6.61 10.73
CA SER A 46 -13.91 6.40 10.54
C SER A 46 -14.67 7.64 10.04
N ARG A 47 -14.05 8.83 10.07
CA ARG A 47 -14.66 10.07 9.59
C ARG A 47 -14.63 10.14 8.06
N ALA A 48 -15.79 10.34 7.44
CA ALA A 48 -15.96 10.40 5.99
C ALA A 48 -15.12 11.51 5.32
N GLY A 49 -14.94 12.66 5.98
CA GLY A 49 -14.13 13.77 5.46
C GLY A 49 -12.62 13.60 5.64
N CYS A 50 -12.15 12.53 6.28
CA CYS A 50 -10.71 12.30 6.51
C CYS A 50 -10.23 11.06 5.77
N GLN A 51 -10.82 9.88 6.06
CA GLN A 51 -10.46 8.59 5.44
C GLN A 51 -8.95 8.30 5.37
N ALA A 52 -8.14 8.91 6.25
CA ALA A 52 -6.71 8.67 6.29
C ALA A 52 -6.43 7.22 6.68
N GLU A 53 -5.49 6.59 5.98
CA GLU A 53 -5.02 5.24 6.22
C GLU A 53 -3.64 5.24 6.89
N TYR A 54 -3.46 4.32 7.83
CA TYR A 54 -2.26 4.17 8.63
C TYR A 54 -1.79 2.72 8.56
N PRO A 55 -0.58 2.45 8.03
CA PRO A 55 -0.11 1.09 7.86
C PRO A 55 0.25 0.45 9.20
N ILE A 56 0.01 -0.85 9.29
CA ILE A 56 0.55 -1.74 10.32
C ILE A 56 1.64 -2.55 9.65
N ILE A 57 2.88 -2.45 10.16
CA ILE A 57 4.04 -3.19 9.65
C ILE A 57 4.69 -3.92 10.82
N ASP A 58 4.92 -5.22 10.71
CA ASP A 58 5.38 -6.12 11.79
C ASP A 58 4.57 -6.02 13.08
N GLY A 59 3.30 -5.65 12.93
CA GLY A 59 2.40 -5.41 14.02
C GLY A 59 2.59 -4.09 14.76
N VAL A 60 3.36 -3.16 14.20
CA VAL A 60 3.51 -1.80 14.70
C VAL A 60 2.64 -0.88 13.84
N PRO A 61 1.57 -0.27 14.40
CA PRO A 61 0.79 0.73 13.68
C PRO A 61 1.55 2.06 13.61
N ILE A 62 1.73 2.60 12.40
CA ILE A 62 2.40 3.90 12.17
C ILE A 62 1.36 5.03 12.30
N LEU A 63 1.21 5.56 13.52
CA LEU A 63 0.17 6.54 13.87
C LEU A 63 0.76 7.96 14.03
N VAL A 64 0.97 8.66 12.92
CA VAL A 64 1.48 10.05 12.89
C VAL A 64 0.62 10.97 12.05
N ALA A 65 0.54 12.27 12.38
CA ALA A 65 -0.34 13.24 11.70
C ALA A 65 0.02 13.55 10.22
N GLY A 66 1.12 12.98 9.74
CA GLY A 66 1.62 13.09 8.36
C GLY A 66 2.20 11.77 7.88
N VAL A 67 1.38 10.71 7.88
CA VAL A 67 1.83 9.34 7.54
C VAL A 67 2.53 9.25 6.18
N ARG A 68 2.08 10.01 5.18
CA ARG A 68 2.74 10.07 3.86
C ARG A 68 4.15 10.64 3.95
N ALA A 69 4.32 11.78 4.62
CA ALA A 69 5.63 12.37 4.83
C ALA A 69 6.56 11.42 5.61
N PHE A 70 6.04 10.77 6.66
CA PHE A 70 6.79 9.76 7.40
C PHE A 70 7.24 8.60 6.51
N ILE A 71 6.37 8.08 5.64
CA ILE A 71 6.72 7.01 4.69
C ILE A 71 7.81 7.50 3.74
N THR A 72 7.66 8.68 3.14
CA THR A 72 8.65 9.25 2.23
C THR A 72 10.01 9.41 2.89
N ASP A 73 10.06 9.94 4.12
CA ASP A 73 11.30 10.18 4.86
C ASP A 73 11.99 8.89 5.29
N ASN A 74 11.25 7.79 5.42
CA ASN A 74 11.76 6.49 5.87
C ASN A 74 11.82 5.45 4.73
N LEU A 75 11.57 5.86 3.49
CA LEU A 75 11.39 4.97 2.36
C LEU A 75 12.59 4.05 2.13
N LEU A 76 13.81 4.59 2.26
CA LEU A 76 15.05 3.81 2.12
C LEU A 76 15.08 2.59 3.05
N TYR A 77 14.70 2.77 4.32
CA TYR A 77 14.73 1.69 5.31
C TYR A 77 13.62 0.67 5.06
N LEU A 78 12.49 1.12 4.53
CA LEU A 78 11.36 0.25 4.21
C LEU A 78 11.64 -0.59 2.96
N LEU A 79 12.35 -0.03 1.97
CA LEU A 79 12.72 -0.74 0.73
C LEU A 79 13.96 -1.63 0.84
N ALA A 80 14.74 -1.49 1.91
CA ALA A 80 15.85 -2.41 2.19
C ALA A 80 15.35 -3.80 2.65
N ARG A 81 14.03 -3.97 2.82
CA ARG A 81 13.40 -5.22 3.24
C ARG A 81 12.96 -6.04 2.03
N ASP A 82 13.04 -7.36 2.17
CA ASP A 82 12.61 -8.37 1.20
C ASP A 82 11.39 -9.18 1.67
N ASP A 83 10.85 -8.86 2.85
CA ASP A 83 9.82 -9.64 3.54
C ASP A 83 8.44 -8.94 3.64
N LEU A 84 8.31 -7.79 2.98
CA LEU A 84 7.05 -7.04 2.92
C LEU A 84 6.03 -7.76 2.02
N SER A 85 4.77 -7.80 2.45
CA SER A 85 3.71 -8.29 1.54
C SER A 85 3.38 -7.25 0.46
N SER A 86 2.76 -7.73 -0.62
CA SER A 86 2.21 -6.87 -1.67
C SER A 86 1.24 -5.81 -1.16
N HIS A 87 0.50 -6.10 -0.07
CA HIS A 87 -0.37 -5.11 0.56
C HIS A 87 0.42 -3.99 1.24
N ALA A 88 1.48 -4.34 1.97
CA ALA A 88 2.36 -3.35 2.59
C ALA A 88 3.04 -2.49 1.52
N GLU A 89 3.59 -3.11 0.47
CA GLU A 89 4.20 -2.41 -0.66
C GLU A 89 3.20 -1.46 -1.37
N SER A 90 1.94 -1.88 -1.52
CA SER A 90 0.89 -1.02 -2.10
C SER A 90 0.68 0.24 -1.26
N MET A 91 0.49 0.09 0.06
CA MET A 91 0.31 1.24 0.96
C MET A 91 1.53 2.17 0.98
N LEU A 92 2.74 1.59 0.94
CA LEU A 92 3.97 2.37 0.83
C LEU A 92 4.01 3.13 -0.49
N GLY A 93 3.57 2.52 -1.58
CA GLY A 93 3.44 3.17 -2.90
C GLY A 93 2.52 4.38 -2.85
N ASP A 94 1.35 4.22 -2.26
CA ASP A 94 0.36 5.30 -2.10
C ASP A 94 0.86 6.44 -1.19
N GLY A 95 1.69 6.09 -0.19
CA GLY A 95 2.29 7.04 0.74
C GLY A 95 3.50 7.79 0.19
N SER A 96 4.30 7.16 -0.67
CA SER A 96 5.59 7.68 -1.16
C SER A 96 5.45 8.86 -2.13
N GLY A 97 4.30 8.96 -2.80
CA GLY A 97 4.02 9.98 -3.79
C GLY A 97 4.61 9.68 -5.18
N PRO A 98 4.10 10.35 -6.23
CA PRO A 98 4.34 9.98 -7.62
C PRO A 98 5.79 10.19 -8.08
N GLY A 99 6.49 11.19 -7.54
CA GLY A 99 7.88 11.50 -7.89
C GLY A 99 8.92 10.72 -7.07
N SER A 100 8.51 9.82 -6.17
CA SER A 100 9.44 9.02 -5.39
C SER A 100 10.20 8.04 -6.29
N ALA A 101 11.44 7.72 -5.90
CA ALA A 101 12.21 6.68 -6.55
C ALA A 101 11.45 5.34 -6.52
N PHE A 102 10.74 5.04 -5.42
CA PHE A 102 9.92 3.84 -5.31
C PHE A 102 8.82 3.77 -6.36
N ASN A 103 8.01 4.82 -6.48
CA ASN A 103 6.93 4.83 -7.46
C ASN A 103 7.47 4.78 -8.89
N THR A 104 8.54 5.53 -9.18
CA THR A 104 9.20 5.51 -10.49
C THR A 104 9.71 4.11 -10.83
N THR A 105 10.41 3.45 -9.90
CA THR A 105 10.91 2.09 -10.09
C THR A 105 9.78 1.10 -10.30
N ARG A 106 8.70 1.17 -9.50
CA ARG A 106 7.54 0.29 -9.66
C ARG A 106 6.88 0.48 -11.02
N GLN A 107 6.71 1.72 -11.48
CA GLN A 107 6.17 2.01 -12.82
C GLN A 107 7.06 1.45 -13.93
N PHE A 108 8.37 1.59 -13.81
CA PHE A 108 9.30 1.05 -14.80
C PHE A 108 9.29 -0.49 -14.81
N LEU A 109 9.33 -1.12 -13.63
CA LEU A 109 9.29 -2.58 -13.53
C LEU A 109 7.96 -3.16 -14.01
N SER A 110 6.81 -2.53 -13.70
CA SER A 110 5.51 -3.05 -14.12
C SER A 110 5.21 -2.75 -15.59
N SER A 111 5.35 -1.50 -16.02
CA SER A 111 4.88 -1.07 -17.35
C SER A 111 5.91 -1.28 -18.45
N TYR A 112 7.20 -1.13 -18.14
CA TYR A 112 8.25 -1.36 -19.13
C TYR A 112 8.76 -2.80 -19.06
N ALA A 113 9.25 -3.27 -17.91
CA ALA A 113 9.87 -4.59 -17.84
C ALA A 113 8.83 -5.72 -17.94
N TRP A 114 7.88 -5.78 -17.00
CA TRP A 114 6.93 -6.88 -16.93
C TRP A 114 5.97 -6.88 -18.14
N ASP A 115 5.36 -5.74 -18.48
CA ASP A 115 4.40 -5.71 -19.60
C ASP A 115 5.03 -6.06 -20.97
N HIS A 116 6.33 -5.82 -21.17
CA HIS A 116 6.98 -6.08 -22.47
C HIS A 116 7.68 -7.44 -22.56
N TYR A 117 8.12 -8.01 -21.44
CA TYR A 117 9.03 -9.15 -21.44
C TYR A 117 8.61 -10.31 -20.53
N ALA A 118 7.58 -10.16 -19.69
CA ALA A 118 7.19 -11.24 -18.78
C ALA A 118 6.60 -12.47 -19.50
N ASP A 119 6.13 -12.31 -20.74
CA ASP A 119 5.73 -13.44 -21.58
C ASP A 119 6.90 -14.39 -21.92
N LEU A 120 8.14 -13.91 -21.78
CA LEU A 120 9.36 -14.70 -21.96
C LEU A 120 9.85 -15.35 -20.66
N ASP A 121 9.28 -15.02 -19.50
CA ASP A 121 9.68 -15.60 -18.20
C ASP A 121 8.98 -16.96 -17.99
N PRO A 122 9.72 -18.09 -17.90
CA PRO A 122 9.14 -19.40 -17.64
C PRO A 122 8.41 -19.52 -16.30
N GLN A 123 8.64 -18.59 -15.36
CA GLN A 123 8.00 -18.54 -14.05
C GLN A 123 6.74 -17.66 -14.03
N GLU A 124 6.44 -16.93 -15.12
CA GLU A 124 5.29 -16.05 -15.17
C GLU A 124 3.98 -16.87 -15.10
N PRO A 125 3.08 -16.55 -14.16
CA PRO A 125 1.80 -17.24 -14.06
C PRO A 125 0.90 -16.88 -15.26
N ALA A 126 0.20 -17.88 -15.80
CA ALA A 126 -0.76 -17.69 -16.90
C ALA A 126 -2.08 -17.00 -16.46
N SER A 127 -2.12 -16.34 -15.29
CA SER A 127 -3.31 -15.70 -14.72
C SER A 127 -3.46 -14.24 -15.19
N GLU A 128 -4.66 -13.67 -15.01
CA GLU A 128 -4.87 -12.23 -15.21
C GLU A 128 -4.39 -11.42 -13.98
N PRO A 129 -3.85 -10.20 -14.17
CA PRO A 129 -3.55 -9.57 -15.47
C PRO A 129 -2.39 -10.26 -16.20
N ARG A 130 -2.48 -10.36 -17.54
CA ARG A 130 -1.40 -10.89 -18.39
C ARG A 130 -0.53 -9.78 -19.01
N PRO A 131 0.79 -10.00 -19.22
CA PRO A 131 1.67 -9.02 -19.87
C PRO A 131 1.24 -8.71 -21.31
N GLY A 132 1.69 -7.59 -21.85
CA GLY A 132 1.38 -7.11 -23.20
C GLY A 132 0.13 -6.22 -23.28
N ALA A 133 -0.26 -5.57 -22.18
CA ALA A 133 -1.42 -4.69 -22.14
C ALA A 133 -1.30 -3.51 -23.10
N VAL A 134 -0.10 -2.91 -23.25
CA VAL A 134 0.14 -1.81 -24.19
C VAL A 134 -0.07 -2.26 -25.64
N ILE A 135 0.47 -3.43 -26.02
CA ILE A 135 0.31 -4.00 -27.37
C ILE A 135 -1.17 -4.27 -27.65
N ARG A 136 -1.88 -4.97 -26.74
CA ARG A 136 -3.31 -5.23 -26.89
C ARG A 136 -4.15 -3.94 -27.02
N THR A 137 -3.77 -2.90 -26.29
CA THR A 137 -4.46 -1.60 -26.35
C THR A 137 -4.22 -0.94 -27.71
N LEU A 138 -2.99 -0.99 -28.24
CA LEU A 138 -2.66 -0.47 -29.55
C LEU A 138 -3.40 -1.24 -30.66
N ASP A 139 -3.35 -2.57 -30.65
CA ASP A 139 -4.04 -3.42 -31.63
C ASP A 139 -5.53 -3.09 -31.66
N ARG A 140 -6.15 -2.99 -30.48
CA ARG A 140 -7.56 -2.62 -30.37
C ARG A 140 -7.85 -1.22 -30.89
N GLY A 141 -6.94 -0.28 -30.70
CA GLY A 141 -7.06 1.08 -31.23
C GLY A 141 -6.97 1.11 -32.76
N LEU A 142 -6.08 0.30 -33.35
CA LEU A 142 -5.91 0.19 -34.80
C LEU A 142 -7.13 -0.48 -35.48
N GLU A 143 -7.78 -1.44 -34.83
CA GLU A 143 -9.03 -2.05 -35.32
C GLU A 143 -10.22 -1.08 -35.40
N LEU A 144 -10.15 0.05 -34.69
CA LEU A 144 -11.21 1.05 -34.64
C LEU A 144 -11.02 2.20 -35.64
N LEU A 145 -9.91 2.20 -36.39
CA LEU A 145 -9.61 3.15 -37.47
C LEU A 145 -10.11 2.62 -38.82
#